data_AF-A0A512TPB7-F1
#
_entry.id   AF-A0A512TPB7-F1
#
_cell.length_a   1.000
_cell.length_b   1.000
_cell.length_c   1.000
_cell.angle_alpha   90.00
_cell.angle_beta   90.00
_cell.angle_gamma   90.00
#
_symmetry.space_group_name_H-M   'P 1'
#
loop_
_entity.id
_entity.type
_entity.pdbx_description
1 polymer ?
#
loop_
_entity_poly.entity_id
_entity_poly.type
_entity_poly.pdbx_seq_one_letter_code
_entity_poly.pdbx_strand_id
1 'polypeptide(L)' 'MEGKSAFIKELKEYIGILPKQTIKTLRGQALAGDVVGARKGLTKILDRKRGIYYVK' A
#
# COMPACT_ATOMS: atom_id res chain seq x y z
N MET A 1 -2.88 0.27 18.28
CA MET A 1 -2.20 -0.68 17.37
C MET A 1 -3.12 -0.91 16.18
N GLU A 2 -2.66 -0.60 14.97
CA GLU A 2 -3.51 -0.67 13.80
C GLU A 2 -3.78 -2.13 13.41
N GLY A 3 -5.06 -2.48 13.32
CA GLY A 3 -5.47 -3.85 13.03
C GLY A 3 -5.22 -4.22 11.58
N LYS A 4 -4.72 -5.43 11.36
CA LYS A 4 -4.60 -6.09 10.04
C LYS A 4 -5.84 -5.92 9.14
N SER A 5 -7.04 -5.97 9.74
CA SER A 5 -8.31 -5.81 9.03
C SER A 5 -8.56 -4.38 8.51
N ALA A 6 -8.09 -3.36 9.23
CA ALA A 6 -8.23 -1.96 8.83
C ALA A 6 -7.35 -1.67 7.61
N PHE A 7 -6.08 -2.08 7.66
CA PHE A 7 -5.15 -1.90 6.54
C PHE A 7 -5.63 -2.62 5.27
N ILE A 8 -6.17 -3.84 5.38
CA ILE A 8 -6.68 -4.56 4.20
C ILE A 8 -7.90 -3.87 3.58
N LYS A 9 -8.75 -3.22 4.39
CA LYS A 9 -9.86 -2.40 3.88
C LYS A 9 -9.34 -1.17 3.15
N GLU A 10 -8.42 -0.42 3.76
CA GLU A 10 -7.77 0.74 3.13
C GLU A 10 -7.09 0.37 1.80
N LEU A 11 -6.42 -0.78 1.73
CA LEU A 11 -5.73 -1.24 0.53
C LEU A 11 -6.67 -1.43 -0.68
N LYS A 12 -7.98 -1.60 -0.45
CA LYS A 12 -8.98 -1.73 -1.53
C LYS A 12 -9.19 -0.43 -2.30
N GLU A 13 -9.01 0.73 -1.68
CA GLU A 13 -9.14 2.05 -2.32
C GLU A 13 -8.14 2.24 -3.46
N TYR A 14 -7.05 1.48 -3.43
CA TYR A 14 -5.98 1.55 -4.41
C TYR A 14 -6.10 0.51 -5.54
N ILE A 15 -7.18 -0.30 -5.56
CA ILE A 15 -7.45 -1.21 -6.67
C ILE A 15 -7.77 -0.40 -7.93
N GLY A 16 -7.11 -0.72 -9.04
CA GLY A 16 -7.20 0.06 -10.29
C GLY A 16 -6.26 1.26 -10.34
N ILE A 17 -5.82 1.77 -9.18
CA ILE A 17 -4.78 2.81 -9.09
C ILE A 17 -3.40 2.17 -9.11
N LEU A 18 -3.18 1.10 -8.33
CA LEU A 18 -1.90 0.41 -8.22
C LEU A 18 -1.88 -0.90 -9.03
N PRO A 19 -0.69 -1.35 -9.48
CA PRO A 19 -0.56 -2.63 -10.13
C PRO A 19 -1.10 -3.77 -9.25
N LYS A 20 -1.79 -4.73 -9.87
CA LYS A 20 -2.38 -5.88 -9.18
C LYS A 20 -1.38 -6.62 -8.29
N GLN A 21 -0.13 -6.73 -8.75
CA GLN A 21 0.94 -7.37 -8.01
C GLN A 21 1.31 -6.60 -6.74
N THR A 22 1.37 -5.26 -6.80
CA THR A 22 1.62 -4.40 -5.64
C THR A 22 0.56 -4.60 -4.57
N ILE A 23 -0.72 -4.61 -4.96
CA ILE A 23 -1.83 -4.89 -4.04
C ILE A 23 -1.69 -6.27 -3.39
N LYS A 24 -1.36 -7.31 -4.18
CA LYS A 24 -1.14 -8.68 -3.65
C LYS A 24 0.01 -8.73 -2.65
N THR A 25 1.15 -8.09 -2.95
CA THR A 25 2.33 -8.08 -2.08
C THR A 25 2.04 -7.39 -0.75
N LEU A 26 1.48 -6.18 -0.78
CA LEU A 26 1.14 -5.42 0.44
C LEU A 26 0.11 -6.17 1.30
N ARG A 27 -0.87 -6.80 0.65
CA ARG A 27 -1.83 -7.67 1.34
C ARG A 27 -1.15 -8.88 1.97
N GLY A 28 -0.23 -9.53 1.27
CA GLY A 28 0.53 -10.68 1.78
C GLY A 28 1.35 -10.34 3.03
N GLN A 29 2.03 -9.19 3.02
CA GLN A 29 2.79 -8.68 4.19
C GLN A 29 1.87 -8.44 5.40
N ALA A 30 0.77 -7.72 5.20
CA ALA A 30 -0.21 -7.50 6.26
C ALA A 30 -0.84 -8.81 6.77
N LEU A 31 -1.08 -9.78 5.87
CA LEU A 31 -1.58 -11.10 6.25
C LEU A 31 -0.57 -11.89 7.10
N ALA A 32 0.72 -11.75 6.84
CA ALA A 32 1.82 -12.34 7.61
C ALA A 32 2.10 -11.63 8.95
N GLY A 33 1.40 -10.53 9.25
CA GLY A 33 1.56 -9.75 10.48
C GLY A 33 2.44 -8.51 10.35
N ASP A 34 3.10 -8.32 9.21
CA ASP A 34 3.90 -7.13 8.92
C ASP A 34 3.05 -5.99 8.33
N VAL A 35 2.12 -5.48 9.14
CA VAL A 35 1.26 -4.34 8.75
C VAL A 35 2.09 -3.05 8.64
N VAL A 36 3.09 -2.87 9.50
CA VAL A 36 3.95 -1.67 9.52
C VAL A 36 4.82 -1.59 8.27
N GLY A 37 5.45 -2.70 7.87
CA GLY A 37 6.21 -2.78 6.63
C GLY A 37 5.34 -2.57 5.40
N ALA A 38 4.15 -3.18 5.37
CA ALA A 38 3.19 -2.96 4.30
C ALA A 38 2.77 -1.48 4.18
N ARG A 39 2.49 -0.79 5.30
CA ARG A 39 2.15 0.64 5.29
C ARG A 39 3.29 1.50 4.74
N LYS A 40 4.52 1.28 5.20
CA LYS A 40 5.71 1.98 4.67
C LYS A 40 5.89 1.75 3.17
N GLY A 41 5.67 0.52 2.71
CA GLY A 41 5.70 0.17 1.30
C GLY A 41 4.67 0.96 0.50
N LEU A 42 3.41 0.98 0.96
CA LEU A 42 2.32 1.73 0.34
C LEU A 42 2.66 3.23 0.24
N THR A 43 3.06 3.86 1.34
CA THR A 43 3.46 5.28 1.35
C THR A 43 4.54 5.58 0.32
N LYS A 44 5.61 4.77 0.28
CA LYS A 44 6.70 4.96 -0.70
C LYS A 44 6.22 4.84 -2.15
N ILE A 45 5.28 3.95 -2.43
CA ILE A 45 4.69 3.78 -3.77
C ILE A 45 3.86 5.01 -4.14
N LEU A 46 3.05 5.53 -3.21
CA LEU A 46 2.23 6.71 -3.42
C LEU A 46 3.09 7.97 -3.58
N ASP A 47 4.14 8.13 -2.78
CA ASP A 47 5.09 9.25 -2.89
C ASP A 47 5.80 9.23 -4.24
N ARG A 48 6.25 8.05 -4.70
CA ARG A 48 6.84 7.90 -6.05
C ARG A 48 5.84 8.27 -7.14
N LYS A 49 4.59 7.81 -7.03
CA LYS A 49 3.54 8.20 -7.99
C LYS A 49 3.28 9.71 -7.98
N ARG A 50 3.29 10.34 -6.80
CA ARG A 50 3.03 11.76 -6.62
C ARG A 50 4.20 12.63 -7.10
N GLY A 51 5.44 12.16 -6.90
CA GLY A 51 6.67 12.78 -7.41
C GLY A 51 6.87 12.65 -8.93
N ILE A 52 6.24 11.68 -9.59
CA ILE A 52 6.18 11.64 -11.08
C ILE A 52 5.38 12.83 -11.64
N TYR A 53 4.48 13.44 -10.86
CA TYR A 53 3.67 14.61 -11.27
C TYR A 53 4.19 15.96 -10.75
N TYR A 54 5.28 15.99 -9.99
CA TYR A 54 5.95 17.23 -9.57
C TYR A 54 7.42 17.19 -10.00
N VAL A 55 7.63 17.40 -11.29
CA VAL A 55 8.83 18.01 -11.84
C VAL A 55 8.38 19.39 -12.33
N LYS A 56 8.61 20.42 -11.52
CA LYS A 56 8.49 21.83 -11.93
C LYS A 56 9.82 22.50 -11.65
#